data_AF-A0AAQ3SXS3-F1
#
_entry.id   AF-A0AAQ3SXS3-F1
#
_cell.length_a   1.000
_cell.length_b   1.000
_cell.length_c   1.000
_cell.angle_alpha   90.00
_cell.angle_beta   90.00
_cell.angle_gamma   90.00
#
_symmetry.space_group_name_H-M   'P 1'
#
loop_
_entity.id
_entity.type
_entity.pdbx_description
1 polymer ?
#
loop_
_entity_poly.entity_id
_entity_poly.type
_entity_poly.pdbx_seq_one_letter_code
_entity_poly.pdbx_strand_id
1 'polypeptide(L)'
;MIGSGNNKDCEEWFFDRIVRNRPVPIPGNGMQLTNIAHARDLSGMLALAVERPGAAAGKVFNAVSDRAVTLDGMARLCAAAAGAGAGGADIVHYDPAAAGVDAKKAFPFRNMHFYAEPRAAKEALGWRSTTNLPEDLKERYAEYAASGRGGKPMAFDLDDKILAAVGKQAPASVSI
;
A
#
# COMPACT_ATOMS: atom_id res chain seq x y z
N MET A 1 6.57 2.75 -0.34
CA MET A 1 6.66 4.17 -0.72
C MET A 1 5.64 4.39 -1.81
N ILE A 2 5.00 5.56 -1.84
CA ILE A 2 3.95 5.93 -2.79
C ILE A 2 4.29 7.25 -3.48
N GLY A 3 3.51 7.58 -4.50
CA GLY A 3 3.60 8.83 -5.25
C GLY A 3 3.94 8.61 -6.72
N SER A 4 3.82 9.69 -7.50
CA SER A 4 4.05 9.65 -8.94
C SER A 4 5.45 9.14 -9.29
N GLY A 5 5.54 8.29 -10.31
CA GLY A 5 6.79 7.66 -10.74
C GLY A 5 7.26 6.47 -9.89
N ASN A 6 6.47 6.00 -8.91
CA ASN A 6 6.74 4.74 -8.23
C ASN A 6 6.68 3.56 -9.22
N ASN A 7 7.71 2.72 -9.23
CA ASN A 7 7.83 1.58 -10.15
C ASN A 7 7.25 0.28 -9.58
N LYS A 8 6.75 0.31 -8.34
CA LYS A 8 6.09 -0.82 -7.71
C LYS A 8 4.59 -0.58 -7.68
N ASP A 9 3.87 -1.54 -8.27
CA ASP A 9 2.40 -1.60 -8.31
C ASP A 9 1.80 -1.97 -6.93
N CYS A 10 2.22 -1.33 -5.84
CA CYS A 10 1.72 -1.67 -4.51
C CYS A 10 0.28 -1.19 -4.33
N GLU A 11 -0.02 0.04 -4.72
CA GLU A 11 -1.36 0.64 -4.64
C GLU A 11 -2.27 0.09 -5.75
N GLU A 12 -1.71 -0.06 -6.96
CA GLU A 12 -2.36 -0.67 -8.11
C GLU A 12 -2.86 -2.07 -7.78
N TRP A 13 -2.09 -2.86 -7.01
CA TRP A 13 -2.52 -4.19 -6.57
C TRP A 13 -3.85 -4.12 -5.81
N PHE A 14 -4.09 -3.11 -4.96
CA PHE A 14 -5.39 -2.94 -4.30
C PHE A 14 -6.44 -2.41 -5.28
N PHE A 15 -6.12 -1.35 -6.02
CA PHE A 15 -7.06 -0.72 -6.95
C PHE A 15 -7.57 -1.68 -8.01
N ASP A 16 -6.70 -2.53 -8.56
CA ASP A 16 -7.04 -3.52 -9.58
C ASP A 16 -8.16 -4.45 -9.12
N ARG A 17 -8.18 -4.82 -7.84
CA ARG A 17 -9.21 -5.67 -7.22
C ARG A 17 -10.46 -4.86 -6.88
N ILE A 18 -10.28 -3.69 -6.28
CA ILE A 18 -11.37 -2.82 -5.85
C ILE A 18 -12.24 -2.38 -7.04
N VAL A 19 -11.64 -1.84 -8.12
CA VAL A 19 -12.42 -1.33 -9.27
C VAL A 19 -13.09 -2.44 -10.09
N ARG A 20 -12.63 -3.68 -9.92
CA ARG A 20 -13.21 -4.88 -10.54
C ARG A 20 -14.18 -5.62 -9.60
N ASN A 21 -14.51 -5.01 -8.45
CA ASN A 21 -15.37 -5.60 -7.42
C ASN A 21 -14.94 -7.01 -7.00
N ARG A 22 -13.62 -7.25 -6.94
CA ARG A 22 -13.03 -8.53 -6.54
C ARG A 22 -12.65 -8.50 -5.06
N PRO A 23 -12.73 -9.64 -4.36
CA PRO A 23 -12.20 -9.74 -3.01
C PRO A 23 -10.69 -9.44 -2.97
N VAL A 24 -10.22 -8.86 -1.86
CA VAL A 24 -8.83 -8.49 -1.64
C VAL A 24 -8.17 -9.53 -0.71
N PRO A 25 -7.36 -10.46 -1.25
CA PRO A 25 -6.74 -11.51 -0.46
C PRO A 25 -5.56 -10.97 0.36
N ILE A 26 -5.70 -10.89 1.69
CA ILE A 26 -4.65 -10.43 2.60
C ILE A 26 -4.11 -11.62 3.40
N PRO A 27 -2.79 -11.88 3.40
CA PRO A 27 -2.23 -13.02 4.13
C PRO A 27 -2.29 -12.78 5.64
N GLY A 28 -2.54 -13.86 6.40
CA GLY A 28 -2.68 -13.79 7.86
C GLY A 28 -3.93 -13.01 8.28
N ASN A 29 -3.83 -12.27 9.39
CA ASN A 29 -4.95 -11.51 9.97
C ASN A 29 -4.99 -10.04 9.52
N GLY A 30 -4.07 -9.60 8.65
CA GLY A 30 -4.01 -8.24 8.12
C GLY A 30 -3.69 -7.12 9.13
N MET A 31 -3.40 -7.45 10.39
CA MET A 31 -3.12 -6.48 11.46
C MET A 31 -1.64 -6.05 11.52
N GLN A 32 -0.80 -6.59 10.65
CA GLN A 32 0.61 -6.21 10.54
C GLN A 32 0.70 -4.73 10.16
N LEU A 33 1.55 -4.00 10.89
CA LEU A 33 1.75 -2.56 10.70
C LEU A 33 2.87 -2.31 9.70
N THR A 34 2.64 -1.40 8.75
CA THR A 34 3.65 -0.91 7.82
C THR A 34 3.62 0.60 7.72
N ASN A 35 4.78 1.24 7.58
CA ASN A 35 4.81 2.64 7.14
C ASN A 35 4.64 2.72 5.62
N ILE A 36 3.91 3.74 5.18
CA ILE A 36 3.74 4.08 3.78
C ILE A 36 4.23 5.50 3.60
N ALA A 37 5.50 5.65 3.23
CA ALA A 37 6.11 6.96 2.98
C ALA A 37 5.78 7.47 1.58
N HIS A 38 5.59 8.78 1.43
CA HIS A 38 5.43 9.42 0.13
C HIS A 38 6.80 9.86 -0.43
N ALA A 39 6.99 9.80 -1.75
CA ALA A 39 8.23 10.21 -2.40
C ALA A 39 8.65 11.66 -2.09
N ARG A 40 7.68 12.60 -2.03
CA ARG A 40 7.89 14.00 -1.57
C ARG A 40 8.54 14.10 -0.18
N ASP A 41 8.10 13.27 0.75
CA ASP A 41 8.60 13.31 2.13
C ASP A 41 10.02 12.73 2.23
N LEU A 42 10.31 11.67 1.45
CA LEU A 42 11.67 11.16 1.28
C LEU A 42 12.58 12.24 0.72
N SER A 43 12.22 12.84 -0.42
CA SER A 43 13.07 13.82 -1.08
C SER A 43 13.31 15.05 -0.21
N GLY A 44 12.28 15.51 0.53
CA GLY A 44 12.43 16.58 1.52
C GLY A 44 13.40 16.22 2.65
N MET A 45 13.36 14.98 3.16
CA MET A 45 14.30 14.53 4.19
C MET A 45 15.74 14.47 3.66
N LEU A 46 15.93 13.98 2.43
CA LEU A 46 17.24 13.93 1.78
C LEU A 46 17.80 15.34 1.54
N ALA A 47 16.97 16.27 1.05
CA ALA A 47 17.36 17.66 0.85
C ALA A 47 17.85 18.30 2.17
N LEU A 48 17.09 18.15 3.26
CA LEU A 48 17.48 18.67 4.57
C LEU A 48 18.79 18.07 5.09
N ALA A 49 19.05 16.78 4.84
CA ALA A 49 20.29 16.14 5.24
C ALA A 49 21.51 16.73 4.50
N VAL A 50 21.35 17.06 3.22
CA VAL A 50 22.38 17.72 2.40
C VAL A 50 22.57 19.18 2.80
N GLU A 51 21.48 19.90 3.06
CA GLU A 51 21.51 21.32 3.48
C GLU A 51 22.11 21.51 4.89
N ARG A 52 22.04 20.48 5.75
CA ARG A 52 22.46 20.54 7.15
C ARG A 52 23.51 19.48 7.48
N PRO A 53 24.68 19.49 6.82
CA PRO A 53 25.67 18.42 6.95
C PRO A 53 26.18 18.28 8.39
N GLY A 54 26.33 19.38 9.15
CA GLY A 54 26.73 19.32 10.56
C GLY A 54 25.71 18.63 11.48
N ALA A 55 24.42 18.71 11.15
CA ALA A 55 23.37 18.03 11.90
C ALA A 55 23.16 16.57 11.44
N ALA A 56 23.49 16.27 10.17
CA ALA A 56 23.26 14.98 9.52
C ALA A 56 24.44 14.00 9.59
N ALA A 57 25.68 14.50 9.57
CA ALA A 57 26.87 13.66 9.47
C ALA A 57 26.95 12.62 10.59
N GLY A 58 27.25 11.37 10.22
CA GLY A 58 27.36 10.24 11.15
C GLY A 58 26.03 9.74 11.73
N LYS A 59 24.88 10.25 11.28
CA LYS A 59 23.55 9.81 11.74
C LYS A 59 22.84 8.95 10.71
N VAL A 60 21.91 8.14 11.21
CA VAL A 60 20.99 7.33 10.40
C VAL A 60 19.58 7.87 10.60
N PHE A 61 18.86 8.07 9.50
CA PHE A 61 17.49 8.57 9.50
C PHE A 61 16.54 7.55 8.87
N ASN A 62 15.45 7.24 9.56
CA ASN A 62 14.37 6.44 9.00
C ASN A 62 13.48 7.35 8.14
N ALA A 63 13.53 7.18 6.83
CA ALA A 63 12.65 7.88 5.90
C ALA A 63 11.29 7.19 5.79
N VAL A 64 10.48 7.32 6.84
CA VAL A 64 9.16 6.71 6.98
C VAL A 64 8.10 7.76 7.31
N SER A 65 6.83 7.44 7.06
CA SER A 65 5.70 8.28 7.45
C SER A 65 5.55 8.39 8.97
N ASP A 66 4.87 9.43 9.43
CA ASP A 66 4.58 9.67 10.86
C ASP A 66 3.63 8.64 11.49
N ARG A 67 2.88 7.93 10.65
CA ARG A 67 1.91 6.92 11.06
C ARG A 67 2.13 5.64 10.27
N ALA A 68 1.97 4.51 10.94
CA ALA A 68 1.83 3.22 10.30
C ALA A 68 0.35 2.94 10.02
N VAL A 69 0.10 2.04 9.07
CA VAL A 69 -1.22 1.51 8.74
C VAL A 69 -1.18 -0.01 8.83
N THR A 70 -2.30 -0.65 9.18
CA THR A 70 -2.43 -2.10 9.06
C THR A 70 -2.58 -2.50 7.59
N LEU A 71 -2.32 -3.75 7.24
CA LEU A 71 -2.56 -4.24 5.88
C LEU A 71 -4.05 -4.12 5.49
N ASP A 72 -4.94 -4.45 6.42
CA ASP A 72 -6.38 -4.22 6.29
C ASP A 72 -6.71 -2.73 6.12
N GLY A 73 -6.04 -1.88 6.90
CA GLY A 73 -6.20 -0.43 6.81
C GLY A 73 -5.79 0.10 5.44
N MET A 74 -4.71 -0.41 4.85
CA MET A 74 -4.28 -0.03 3.50
C MET A 74 -5.36 -0.38 2.47
N ALA A 75 -5.91 -1.59 2.50
CA ALA A 75 -6.99 -1.98 1.58
C ALA A 75 -8.22 -1.08 1.72
N ARG A 76 -8.62 -0.75 2.96
CA ARG A 76 -9.76 0.13 3.23
C ARG A 76 -9.50 1.58 2.79
N LEU A 77 -8.29 2.10 2.96
CA LEU A 77 -7.91 3.43 2.49
C LEU A 77 -7.89 3.49 0.95
N CYS A 78 -7.37 2.46 0.28
CA CYS A 78 -7.46 2.35 -1.18
C CYS A 78 -8.91 2.29 -1.65
N ALA A 79 -9.78 1.54 -0.96
CA ALA A 79 -11.20 1.47 -1.30
C ALA A 79 -11.89 2.83 -1.14
N ALA A 80 -11.62 3.54 -0.04
CA ALA A 80 -12.12 4.89 0.16
C ALA A 80 -11.62 5.88 -0.91
N ALA A 81 -10.34 5.80 -1.29
CA ALA A 81 -9.78 6.61 -2.37
C ALA A 81 -10.43 6.32 -3.73
N ALA A 82 -10.81 5.05 -3.97
CA ALA A 82 -11.54 4.62 -5.16
C ALA A 82 -13.05 4.98 -5.14
N GLY A 83 -13.52 5.66 -4.09
CA GLY A 83 -14.93 6.04 -3.94
C GLY A 83 -15.84 4.95 -3.39
N ALA A 84 -15.30 3.81 -2.94
CA ALA A 84 -16.09 2.79 -2.25
C ALA A 84 -16.42 3.25 -0.81
N GLY A 85 -17.66 3.02 -0.37
CA GLY A 85 -18.16 3.47 0.94
C GLY A 85 -17.50 2.80 2.16
N ALA A 86 -17.97 3.12 3.37
CA ALA A 86 -17.49 2.50 4.60
C ALA A 86 -17.74 0.97 4.59
N GLY A 87 -16.66 0.19 4.50
CA GLY A 87 -16.71 -1.27 4.27
C GLY A 87 -16.30 -1.71 2.86
N GLY A 88 -15.93 -0.78 1.98
CA GLY A 88 -15.75 -0.97 0.53
C GLY A 88 -14.61 -1.88 0.06
N ALA A 89 -13.88 -2.55 0.96
CA ALA A 89 -12.94 -3.59 0.60
C ALA A 89 -13.46 -4.94 1.13
N ASP A 90 -13.84 -5.85 0.23
CA ASP A 90 -14.14 -7.25 0.57
C ASP A 90 -12.83 -7.98 0.88
N ILE A 91 -12.33 -7.81 2.10
CA ILE A 91 -11.07 -8.42 2.54
C ILE A 91 -11.27 -9.90 2.82
N VAL A 92 -10.37 -10.72 2.27
CA VAL A 92 -10.32 -12.16 2.52
C VAL A 92 -8.98 -12.51 3.13
N HIS A 93 -9.02 -12.91 4.39
CA HIS A 93 -7.85 -13.43 5.08
C HIS A 93 -7.57 -14.88 4.69
N TYR A 94 -6.29 -15.21 4.50
CA TYR A 94 -5.87 -16.58 4.15
C TYR A 94 -4.53 -16.94 4.79
N ASP A 95 -4.32 -18.24 5.02
CA ASP A 95 -3.00 -18.80 5.35
C ASP A 95 -2.26 -19.17 4.04
N PRO A 96 -1.13 -18.53 3.71
CA PRO A 96 -0.36 -18.84 2.51
C PRO A 96 0.08 -20.30 2.41
N ALA A 97 0.43 -20.93 3.54
CA ALA A 97 0.88 -22.32 3.57
C ALA A 97 -0.29 -23.26 3.24
N ALA A 98 -1.44 -23.06 3.87
CA ALA A 98 -2.65 -23.84 3.61
C ALA A 98 -3.17 -23.66 2.17
N ALA A 99 -3.07 -22.45 1.61
CA ALA A 99 -3.43 -22.17 0.22
C ALA A 99 -2.37 -22.65 -0.80
N GLY A 100 -1.20 -23.11 -0.34
CA GLY A 100 -0.11 -23.57 -1.20
C GLY A 100 0.42 -22.47 -2.12
N VAL A 101 0.58 -21.25 -1.60
CA VAL A 101 1.04 -20.07 -2.34
C VAL A 101 2.21 -19.37 -1.64
N ASP A 102 3.09 -18.77 -2.43
CA ASP A 102 4.13 -17.88 -1.89
C ASP A 102 3.55 -16.49 -1.63
N ALA A 103 3.44 -16.12 -0.35
CA ALA A 103 2.91 -14.82 0.07
C ALA A 103 3.65 -13.63 -0.58
N LYS A 104 4.95 -13.77 -0.87
CA LYS A 104 5.75 -12.70 -1.52
C LYS A 104 5.36 -12.46 -2.98
N LYS A 105 4.76 -13.47 -3.62
CA LYS A 105 4.23 -13.36 -4.99
C LYS A 105 2.77 -12.90 -4.99
N ALA A 106 2.02 -13.29 -3.96
CA ALA A 106 0.60 -13.00 -3.85
C ALA A 106 0.29 -11.59 -3.31
N PHE A 107 1.16 -11.02 -2.48
CA PHE A 107 0.87 -9.80 -1.73
C PHE A 107 2.05 -8.80 -1.80
N PRO A 108 1.80 -7.50 -2.04
CA PRO A 108 2.86 -6.53 -2.33
C PRO A 108 3.67 -6.09 -1.09
N PHE A 109 3.19 -6.37 0.13
CA PHE A 109 3.90 -6.05 1.37
C PHE A 109 4.44 -7.27 2.09
N ARG A 110 5.39 -7.05 3.00
CA ARG A 110 5.87 -8.10 3.89
C ARG A 110 4.76 -8.44 4.90
N ASN A 111 4.45 -9.73 5.05
CA ASN A 111 3.51 -10.20 6.06
C ASN A 111 4.14 -10.24 7.47
N MET A 112 4.57 -9.09 7.96
CA MET A 112 5.12 -8.87 9.31
C MET A 112 5.04 -7.40 9.67
N HIS A 113 5.20 -7.05 10.95
CA HIS A 113 5.41 -5.66 11.33
C HIS A 113 6.67 -5.10 10.66
N PHE A 114 6.50 -4.05 9.87
CA PHE A 114 7.57 -3.38 9.14
C PHE A 114 7.39 -1.86 9.19
N TYR A 115 7.69 -1.31 10.37
CA TYR A 115 7.54 0.11 10.64
C TYR A 115 8.70 0.64 11.48
N ALA A 116 8.89 1.94 11.45
CA ALA A 116 9.85 2.71 12.22
C ALA A 116 9.25 4.09 12.54
N GLU A 117 10.05 4.97 13.13
CA GLU A 117 9.69 6.37 13.35
C GLU A 117 10.75 7.33 12.78
N PRO A 118 10.36 8.48 12.21
CA PRO A 118 11.29 9.47 11.65
C PRO A 118 11.83 10.43 12.73
N ARG A 119 11.85 10.02 14.01
CA ARG A 119 12.17 10.89 15.16
C ARG A 119 13.52 11.58 15.03
N ALA A 120 14.56 10.83 14.65
CA ALA A 120 15.91 11.39 14.48
C ALA A 120 15.95 12.52 13.44
N ALA A 121 15.18 12.40 12.35
CA ALA A 121 15.10 13.45 11.32
C ALA A 121 14.31 14.67 11.83
N LYS A 122 13.24 14.44 12.60
CA LYS A 122 12.47 15.53 13.25
C LYS A 122 13.35 16.35 14.19
N GLU A 123 14.13 15.68 15.04
CA GLU A 123 14.95 16.33 16.07
C GLU A 123 16.21 16.97 15.48
N ALA A 124 16.96 16.25 14.64
CA ALA A 124 18.24 16.73 14.12
C ALA A 124 18.09 17.67 12.92
N LEU A 125 17.14 17.40 12.03
CA LEU A 125 16.98 18.14 10.77
C LEU A 125 15.79 19.11 10.80
N GLY A 126 14.96 19.09 11.85
CA GLY A 126 13.71 19.84 11.88
C GLY A 126 12.70 19.35 10.82
N TRP A 127 12.88 18.14 10.29
CA TRP A 127 12.01 17.58 9.26
C TRP A 127 10.59 17.37 9.80
N ARG A 128 9.59 17.60 8.95
CA ARG A 128 8.18 17.29 9.22
C ARG A 128 7.57 16.70 7.96
N SER A 129 6.69 15.71 8.13
CA SER A 129 5.90 15.16 7.03
C SER A 129 5.00 16.25 6.45
N THR A 130 4.96 16.32 5.13
CA THR A 130 4.08 17.22 4.36
C THR A 130 2.92 16.47 3.71
N THR A 131 2.85 15.15 3.94
CA THR A 131 1.95 14.24 3.24
C THR A 131 0.96 13.58 4.20
N ASN A 132 -0.13 13.05 3.64
CA ASN A 132 -1.23 12.48 4.40
C ASN A 132 -1.78 11.30 3.60
N LEU A 133 -1.47 10.07 4.05
CA LEU A 133 -1.75 8.85 3.30
C LEU A 133 -3.20 8.76 2.72
N PRO A 134 -4.27 9.02 3.49
CA PRO A 134 -5.62 9.09 2.93
C PRO A 134 -5.81 10.07 1.76
N GLU A 135 -5.19 11.25 1.82
CA GLU A 135 -5.29 12.25 0.75
C GLU A 135 -4.38 11.89 -0.44
N ASP A 136 -3.16 11.45 -0.18
CA ASP A 136 -2.22 11.04 -1.23
C ASP A 136 -2.75 9.82 -2.02
N LEU A 137 -3.50 8.93 -1.38
CA LEU A 137 -4.15 7.80 -2.07
C LEU A 137 -5.25 8.25 -3.04
N LYS A 138 -5.92 9.38 -2.79
CA LYS A 138 -6.88 9.95 -3.75
C LYS A 138 -6.16 10.49 -4.99
N GLU A 139 -5.05 11.20 -4.78
CA GLU A 139 -4.17 11.66 -5.87
C GLU A 139 -3.69 10.45 -6.70
N ARG A 140 -3.20 9.41 -6.02
CA ARG A 140 -2.74 8.18 -6.70
C ARG A 140 -3.86 7.45 -7.43
N TYR A 141 -5.05 7.37 -6.85
CA TYR A 141 -6.20 6.76 -7.52
C TYR A 141 -6.61 7.55 -8.76
N ALA A 142 -6.55 8.89 -8.73
CA ALA A 142 -6.83 9.71 -9.91
C ALA A 142 -5.86 9.41 -11.07
N GLU A 143 -4.56 9.25 -10.78
CA GLU A 143 -3.57 8.81 -11.77
C GLU A 143 -3.88 7.41 -12.30
N TYR A 144 -4.22 6.46 -11.41
CA TYR A 144 -4.63 5.11 -11.79
C TYR A 144 -5.86 5.12 -12.72
N ALA A 145 -6.90 5.87 -12.37
CA ALA A 145 -8.12 5.99 -13.17
C ALA A 145 -7.83 6.62 -14.54
N ALA A 146 -7.05 7.70 -14.59
CA ALA A 146 -6.65 8.36 -15.83
C ALA A 146 -5.82 7.46 -16.76
N SER A 147 -5.08 6.50 -16.21
CA SER A 147 -4.29 5.55 -17.02
C SER A 147 -5.13 4.56 -17.84
N GLY A 148 -6.43 4.43 -17.53
CA GLY A 148 -7.33 3.43 -18.13
C GLY A 148 -7.03 1.99 -17.71
N ARG A 149 -6.08 1.75 -16.79
CA ARG A 149 -5.70 0.41 -16.32
C ARG A 149 -6.89 -0.39 -15.78
N GLY A 150 -7.81 0.26 -15.07
CA GLY A 150 -8.99 -0.38 -14.50
C GLY A 150 -9.90 -1.08 -15.52
N GLY A 151 -9.94 -0.59 -16.77
CA GLY A 151 -10.73 -1.18 -17.85
C GLY A 151 -9.99 -2.22 -18.70
N LYS A 152 -8.68 -2.41 -18.48
CA LYS A 152 -7.91 -3.39 -19.28
C LYS A 152 -8.13 -4.81 -18.75
N PRO A 153 -8.16 -5.83 -19.64
CA PRO A 153 -8.17 -7.23 -19.23
C PRO A 153 -6.95 -7.56 -18.35
N MET A 154 -7.18 -8.30 -17.28
CA MET A 154 -6.15 -8.73 -16.34
C MET A 154 -6.53 -10.09 -15.73
N ALA A 155 -5.55 -10.98 -15.60
CA ALA A 155 -5.73 -12.28 -14.95
C ALA A 155 -5.47 -12.17 -13.45
N PHE A 156 -6.23 -12.94 -12.66
CA PHE A 156 -6.14 -12.98 -11.20
C PHE A 156 -5.94 -14.43 -10.69
N ASP A 157 -5.27 -15.27 -11.47
CA ASP A 157 -5.14 -16.72 -11.22
C ASP A 157 -4.67 -17.06 -9.79
N LEU A 158 -3.74 -16.26 -9.26
CA LEU A 158 -3.24 -16.47 -7.91
C LEU A 158 -4.27 -16.10 -6.84
N ASP A 159 -5.07 -15.05 -7.06
CA ASP A 159 -6.18 -14.68 -6.19
C ASP A 159 -7.27 -15.75 -6.25
N ASP A 160 -7.62 -16.23 -7.44
CA ASP A 160 -8.64 -17.25 -7.63
C ASP A 160 -8.25 -18.55 -6.91
N LYS A 161 -6.97 -18.94 -7.00
CA LYS A 161 -6.43 -20.06 -6.22
C LYS A 161 -6.56 -19.83 -4.71
N ILE A 162 -6.23 -18.63 -4.22
CA ILE A 162 -6.33 -18.28 -2.80
C ILE A 162 -7.78 -18.33 -2.33
N LEU A 163 -8.70 -17.73 -3.08
CA LEU A 163 -10.12 -17.68 -2.77
C LEU A 163 -10.71 -19.10 -2.72
N ALA A 164 -10.38 -19.94 -3.71
CA ALA A 164 -10.81 -21.33 -3.73
C ALA A 164 -10.34 -22.11 -2.49
N ALA A 165 -9.10 -21.88 -2.03
CA ALA A 165 -8.54 -22.54 -0.85
C ALA A 165 -9.27 -22.19 0.46
N VAL A 166 -9.94 -21.03 0.52
CA VAL A 166 -10.73 -20.59 1.68
C VAL A 166 -12.25 -20.70 1.45
N GLY A 167 -12.67 -21.42 0.41
CA GLY A 167 -14.08 -21.64 0.09
C GLY A 167 -14.83 -20.40 -0.41
N LYS A 168 -14.11 -19.40 -0.92
CA LYS A 168 -14.67 -18.20 -1.56
C LYS A 168 -14.46 -18.25 -3.08
N GLN A 169 -15.22 -17.46 -3.81
CA GLN A 169 -15.06 -17.26 -5.25
C GLN A 169 -15.19 -15.78 -5.57
N ALA A 170 -14.40 -15.30 -6.53
CA ALA A 170 -14.61 -13.97 -7.08
C ALA A 170 -15.93 -13.94 -7.87
N PRO A 171 -16.65 -12.82 -7.90
CA PRO A 171 -17.79 -12.68 -8.79
C PRO A 171 -17.36 -12.92 -10.24
N ALA A 172 -18.24 -13.54 -11.03
CA ALA A 172 -18.02 -13.69 -12.47
C ALA A 172 -17.68 -12.31 -13.05
N SER A 173 -16.59 -12.22 -13.80
CA SER A 173 -16.09 -10.98 -14.37
C SER A 173 -17.22 -10.30 -15.16
N VAL A 174 -17.74 -9.21 -14.63
CA VAL A 174 -18.63 -8.32 -15.37
C VAL A 174 -17.72 -7.53 -16.28
N SER A 175 -17.78 -7.80 -17.59
CA SER A 175 -17.17 -6.93 -18.58
C SER A 175 -17.68 -5.51 -18.33
N ILE A 176 -16.77 -4.59 -17.99
CA ILE A 176 -17.05 -3.15 -17.97
C ILE A 176 -17.12 -2.68 -19.43
#